data_AF-T1AD87-F1
#
_entry.id   AF-T1AD87-F1
#
_cell.length_a   1.000
_cell.length_b   1.000
_cell.length_c   1.000
_cell.angle_alpha   90.00
_cell.angle_beta   90.00
_cell.angle_gamma   90.00
#
_symmetry.space_group_name_H-M   'P 1'
#
loop_
_entity.id
_entity.type
_entity.pdbx_description
1 polymer ?
#
loop_
_entity_poly.entity_id
_entity_poly.type
_entity_poly.pdbx_seq_one_letter_code
_entity_poly.pdbx_strand_id
1 'polypeptide(L)'
;GWSIEHIGWKPPAPWDPIAGDYPARDGWIRLHTNAPHHRAAAERVLGRHGDKAAMAHAVAAWTKGDLEAAVVETGGCAAEMRSTEWGSGSTAEPLSG
;
A
#
# COMPACT_ATOMS: atom_id res chain seq x y z
N GLY A 1 -19.27 36.62 -10.11
CA GLY A 1 -18.26 35.58 -9.95
C GLY A 1 -18.24 34.76 -11.21
N TRP A 2 -17.07 34.50 -11.78
CA TRP A 2 -16.96 33.69 -13.00
C TRP A 2 -16.72 32.24 -12.60
N SER A 3 -17.66 31.36 -12.91
CA SER A 3 -17.48 29.90 -12.80
C SER A 3 -16.89 29.39 -14.12
N ILE A 4 -15.75 28.71 -14.04
CA ILE A 4 -15.19 27.97 -15.17
C ILE A 4 -15.70 26.53 -15.04
N GLU A 5 -16.64 26.14 -15.90
CA GLU A 5 -16.98 24.72 -16.06
C GLU A 5 -16.03 24.09 -17.09
N HIS A 6 -15.30 23.05 -16.68
CA HIS A 6 -14.47 22.27 -17.58
C HIS A 6 -15.36 21.39 -18.48
N ILE A 7 -15.55 21.79 -19.74
CA ILE A 7 -16.13 20.93 -20.77
C ILE A 7 -15.07 19.90 -21.21
N GLY A 8 -15.34 18.62 -20.99
CA GLY A 8 -14.73 17.51 -21.73
C GLY A 8 -13.42 16.91 -21.20
N TRP A 9 -12.85 17.40 -20.09
CA TRP A 9 -11.68 16.77 -19.47
C TRP A 9 -12.12 15.75 -18.41
N LYS A 10 -11.92 14.46 -18.69
CA LYS A 10 -11.98 13.42 -17.65
C LYS A 10 -10.57 13.35 -17.04
N PRO A 11 -10.34 13.89 -15.83
CA PRO A 11 -9.03 13.75 -15.20
C PRO A 11 -8.70 12.26 -15.12
N PRO A 12 -7.46 11.84 -15.43
CA PRO A 12 -7.06 10.46 -15.15
C PRO A 12 -7.38 10.18 -13.69
N ALA A 13 -7.87 8.97 -13.39
CA ALA A 13 -8.16 8.59 -12.02
C ALA A 13 -6.93 8.93 -11.16
N PRO A 14 -7.06 9.76 -10.12
CA PRO A 14 -5.90 10.27 -9.39
C PRO A 14 -5.11 9.19 -8.64
N TRP A 15 -5.60 7.95 -8.66
CA TRP A 15 -5.11 6.81 -7.91
C TRP A 15 -4.97 5.61 -8.84
N ASP A 16 -3.87 4.88 -8.71
CA ASP A 16 -3.68 3.63 -9.42
C ASP A 16 -4.80 2.63 -9.03
N PRO A 17 -5.38 1.86 -9.97
CA PRO A 17 -6.53 1.01 -9.69
C PRO A 17 -6.30 -0.05 -8.61
N ILE A 18 -5.05 -0.45 -8.35
CA ILE A 18 -4.73 -1.39 -7.27
C ILE A 18 -4.15 -0.70 -6.03
N ALA A 19 -3.97 0.61 -6.01
CA ALA A 19 -3.59 1.29 -4.79
C ALA A 19 -4.70 1.16 -3.74
N GLY A 20 -4.33 0.80 -2.52
CA GLY A 20 -5.28 0.69 -1.41
C GLY A 20 -4.95 -0.38 -0.39
N ASP A 21 -5.98 -0.70 0.39
CA ASP A 21 -5.91 -1.54 1.57
C ASP A 21 -6.45 -2.93 1.27
N TYR A 22 -5.71 -3.95 1.66
CA TYR A 22 -6.01 -5.34 1.34
C TYR A 22 -5.97 -6.23 2.59
N PRO A 23 -6.89 -7.21 2.70
CA PRO A 23 -6.82 -8.22 3.73
C PRO A 23 -5.69 -9.21 3.40
N ALA A 24 -4.74 -9.34 4.33
CA ALA A 24 -3.73 -10.38 4.38
C ALA A 24 -4.16 -11.48 5.37
N ARG A 25 -3.39 -12.56 5.52
CA ARG A 25 -3.73 -13.71 6.38
C ARG A 25 -3.91 -13.35 7.85
N ASP A 26 -3.15 -12.36 8.32
CA ASP A 26 -3.00 -12.00 9.74
C ASP A 26 -3.32 -10.51 10.00
N GLY A 27 -3.99 -9.85 9.05
CA GLY A 27 -4.42 -8.46 9.21
C GLY A 27 -4.58 -7.76 7.88
N TRP A 28 -4.21 -6.48 7.85
CA TRP A 28 -4.35 -5.62 6.69
C TRP A 28 -3.00 -5.06 6.27
N ILE A 29 -2.86 -4.80 4.97
CA ILE A 29 -1.68 -4.15 4.39
C ILE A 29 -2.12 -3.07 3.40
N ARG A 30 -1.39 -1.95 3.35
CA ARG A 30 -1.58 -0.90 2.36
C ARG A 30 -0.54 -1.04 1.25
N LEU A 31 -0.99 -1.14 0.00
CA LEU A 31 -0.11 -1.13 -1.18
C LEU A 31 -0.08 0.28 -1.79
N HIS A 32 1.12 0.86 -1.91
CA HIS A 32 1.31 2.20 -2.45
C HIS A 32 1.82 2.15 -3.91
N THR A 33 0.92 1.93 -4.87
CA THR A 33 1.26 1.70 -6.29
C THR A 33 1.11 2.92 -7.21
N ASN A 34 0.82 4.12 -6.68
CA ASN A 34 0.64 5.33 -7.51
C ASN A 34 1.90 5.73 -8.29
N ALA A 35 3.08 5.32 -7.85
CA ALA A 35 4.32 5.52 -8.59
C ALA A 35 4.60 4.29 -9.49
N PRO A 36 4.92 4.45 -10.80
CA PRO A 36 5.12 3.33 -11.71
C PRO A 36 6.18 2.32 -11.24
N HIS A 37 7.22 2.77 -10.54
CA HIS A 37 8.26 1.88 -10.01
C HIS A 37 7.74 1.06 -8.82
N HIS A 38 6.92 1.63 -7.93
CA HIS A 38 6.28 0.87 -6.85
C HIS A 38 5.22 -0.10 -7.38
N ARG A 39 4.45 0.30 -8.40
CA ARG A 39 3.54 -0.59 -9.14
C ARG A 39 4.30 -1.81 -9.68
N ALA A 40 5.40 -1.58 -10.40
CA ALA A 40 6.20 -2.65 -10.97
C ALA A 40 6.82 -3.57 -9.90
N ALA A 41 7.27 -3.01 -8.77
CA ALA A 41 7.77 -3.80 -7.64
C ALA A 41 6.67 -4.70 -7.02
N ALA A 42 5.49 -4.13 -6.73
CA ALA A 42 4.35 -4.90 -6.25
C ALA A 42 3.94 -6.01 -7.23
N GLU A 43 3.96 -5.75 -8.54
CA GLU A 43 3.66 -6.75 -9.58
C GLU A 43 4.71 -7.87 -9.68
N ARG A 44 5.98 -7.63 -9.31
CA ARG A 44 7.00 -8.68 -9.27
C ARG A 44 6.75 -9.67 -8.13
N VAL A 45 6.21 -9.18 -7.00
CA VAL A 45 5.93 -9.99 -5.81
C VAL A 45 4.57 -10.70 -5.92
N LEU A 46 3.53 -9.95 -6.29
CA LEU A 46 2.13 -10.42 -6.27
C LEU A 46 1.62 -10.89 -7.63
N GLY A 47 2.36 -10.64 -8.71
CA GLY A 47 1.90 -10.81 -10.08
C GLY A 47 1.14 -9.60 -10.61
N ARG A 48 0.93 -9.58 -11.93
CA ARG A 48 0.16 -8.55 -12.61
C ARG A 48 -1.34 -8.81 -12.45
N HIS A 49 -2.02 -7.89 -11.78
CA HIS A 49 -3.47 -7.93 -11.58
C HIS A 49 -4.15 -6.70 -12.16
N GLY A 50 -5.22 -6.91 -12.92
CA GLY A 50 -5.97 -5.86 -13.61
C GLY A 50 -6.99 -5.13 -12.73
N ASP A 51 -7.35 -5.72 -11.59
CA ASP A 51 -8.36 -5.19 -10.67
C ASP A 51 -8.03 -5.49 -9.20
N LYS A 52 -8.77 -4.84 -8.30
CA LYS A 52 -8.59 -4.96 -6.85
C LYS A 52 -8.97 -6.34 -6.32
N ALA A 53 -9.91 -7.05 -6.93
CA ALA A 53 -10.35 -8.35 -6.42
C ALA A 53 -9.27 -9.41 -6.65
N ALA A 54 -8.71 -9.46 -7.86
CA ALA A 54 -7.58 -10.32 -8.19
C ALA A 54 -6.36 -10.00 -7.33
N MET A 55 -6.07 -8.71 -7.10
CA MET A 55 -5.00 -8.29 -6.19
C MET A 55 -5.27 -8.74 -4.74
N ALA A 56 -6.50 -8.58 -4.24
CA ALA A 56 -6.88 -9.02 -2.90
C ALA A 56 -6.71 -10.53 -2.71
N HIS A 57 -7.05 -11.34 -3.71
CA HIS A 57 -6.83 -12.78 -3.67
C HIS A 57 -5.34 -13.14 -3.55
N ALA A 58 -4.47 -12.44 -4.28
CA ALA A 58 -3.02 -12.65 -4.17
C ALA A 58 -2.49 -12.24 -2.80
N VAL A 59 -2.93 -11.09 -2.27
CA VAL A 59 -2.51 -10.59 -0.95
C VAL A 59 -2.99 -11.51 0.18
N ALA A 60 -4.18 -12.08 0.08
CA ALA A 60 -4.76 -12.96 1.11
C ALA A 60 -3.96 -14.26 1.35
N ALA A 61 -3.00 -14.60 0.48
CA ALA A 61 -2.10 -15.74 0.67
C ALA A 61 -0.86 -15.40 1.54
N TRP A 62 -0.61 -14.13 1.80
CA TRP A 62 0.58 -13.64 2.52
C TRP A 62 0.27 -13.23 3.95
N THR A 63 1.28 -13.27 4.82
CA THR A 63 1.25 -12.44 6.04
C THR A 63 1.55 -11.00 5.66
N LYS A 64 1.00 -10.03 6.39
CA LYS A 64 1.22 -8.61 6.11
C LYS A 64 2.69 -8.20 6.21
N GLY A 65 3.42 -8.77 7.17
CA GLY A 65 4.85 -8.49 7.39
C GLY A 65 5.74 -9.07 6.30
N ASP A 66 5.52 -10.34 5.89
CA ASP A 66 6.30 -10.96 4.82
C ASP A 66 6.06 -10.24 3.48
N LEU A 67 4.82 -9.80 3.23
CA LEU A 67 4.50 -9.09 2.01
C LEU A 67 5.09 -7.68 1.99
N GLU A 68 5.05 -6.95 3.10
CA GLU A 68 5.72 -5.66 3.22
C GLU A 68 7.21 -5.79 2.92
N ALA A 69 7.88 -6.75 3.57
CA ALA A 69 9.31 -6.99 3.36
C ALA A 69 9.64 -7.30 1.90
N ALA A 70 8.90 -8.21 1.26
CA ALA A 70 9.12 -8.58 -0.14
C ALA A 70 8.90 -7.40 -1.11
N VAL A 71 7.87 -6.58 -0.87
CA VAL A 71 7.62 -5.39 -1.71
C VAL A 71 8.71 -4.35 -1.51
N VAL A 72 9.17 -4.11 -0.28
CA VAL A 72 10.24 -3.14 0.01
C VAL A 72 11.58 -3.61 -0.57
N GLU A 73 11.93 -4.89 -0.43
CA GLU A 73 13.16 -5.48 -0.98
C GLU A 73 13.25 -5.32 -2.52
N THR A 74 12.10 -5.34 -3.20
CA THR A 74 12.01 -5.11 -4.65
C THR A 74 11.96 -3.63 -5.06
N GLY A 75 12.15 -2.70 -4.11
CA GLY A 75 12.11 -1.26 -4.33
C GLY A 75 10.69 -0.66 -4.38
N GLY A 76 9.70 -1.42 -3.91
CA GLY A 76 8.31 -0.99 -3.78
C GLY A 76 8.02 -0.31 -2.45
N CYS A 77 6.77 0.10 -2.28
CA CYS A 77 6.26 0.66 -1.03
C CYS A 77 4.95 -0.03 -0.65
N ALA A 78 4.98 -0.71 0.47
CA ALA A 78 3.83 -1.26 1.16
C ALA A 78 4.02 -1.07 2.66
N ALA A 79 2.95 -1.11 3.43
CA ALA A 79 3.01 -0.99 4.88
C ALA A 79 1.98 -1.90 5.54
N GLU A 80 2.41 -2.72 6.49
CA GLU A 80 1.47 -3.44 7.34
C GLU A 80 0.62 -2.45 8.16
N MET A 81 -0.65 -2.78 8.35
CA MET A 81 -1.52 -2.04 9.24
C MET A 81 -1.53 -2.72 10.61
N ARG A 82 -1.15 -1.94 11.62
CA ARG A 82 -1.24 -2.31 13.03
C ARG A 82 -2.56 -1.80 13.58
N SER A 83 -3.31 -2.68 14.25
CA SER A 83 -4.46 -2.25 15.06
C SER A 83 -3.96 -1.22 16.07
N THR A 84 -4.77 -0.21 16.39
CA THR A 84 -4.40 1.00 17.15
C THR A 84 -4.06 0.76 18.62
N GLU A 85 -3.63 -0.44 19.00
CA GLU A 85 -2.98 -0.66 20.28
C GLU A 85 -1.57 -0.04 20.19
N TRP A 86 -1.51 1.26 20.43
CA TRP A 86 -0.26 1.95 20.73
C TRP A 86 0.20 1.48 22.13
N GLY A 87 0.71 0.26 22.19
CA GLY A 87 1.35 -0.28 23.39
C GLY A 87 2.73 0.34 23.53
N SER A 88 2.86 1.33 24.40
CA SER A 88 4.03 1.64 25.27
C SER A 88 5.41 1.16 24.77
N GLY A 89 5.76 1.46 23.52
CA GLY A 89 7.00 1.01 22.89
C GLY A 89 8.14 1.94 23.21
N SER A 90 8.86 1.62 24.30
CA SER A 90 10.18 2.14 24.68
C SER A 90 10.31 3.66 24.71
N THR A 91 10.11 4.25 25.90
CA THR A 91 10.90 5.42 26.29
C THR A 91 12.36 5.06 26.05
N ALA A 92 12.99 5.66 25.02
CA ALA A 92 14.44 5.67 24.95
C ALA A 92 14.93 6.30 26.26
N GLU A 93 15.55 5.50 27.13
CA GLU A 93 16.19 6.04 28.32
C GLU A 93 17.22 7.08 27.86
N PRO A 94 17.20 8.32 28.39
CA PRO A 94 18.27 9.25 28.12
C PRO A 94 19.56 8.65 28.69
N LEU A 95 20.54 8.41 27.81
CA LEU A 95 21.90 8.08 28.23
C LEU A 95 22.35 9.15 29.21
N SER A 96 22.48 8.78 30.49
CA SER A 96 23.09 9.63 31.51
C SER A 96 24.59 9.62 31.28
N GLY A 97 25.12 10.77 30.91
CA GLY A 97 26.54 11.10 30.89
C GLY A 97 26.75 12.43 31.59
#